data_AF-A0A2G5SE71-F1
#
_entry.id   AF-A0A2G5SE71-F1
#
_cell.length_a   1.000
_cell.length_b   1.000
_cell.length_c   1.000
_cell.angle_alpha   90.00
_cell.angle_beta   90.00
_cell.angle_gamma   90.00
#
_symmetry.space_group_name_H-M   'P 1'
#
loop_
_entity.id
_entity.type
_entity.pdbx_description
1 polymer ?
#
loop_
_entity_poly.entity_id
_entity_poly.type
_entity_poly.pdbx_seq_one_letter_code
_entity_poly.pdbx_strand_id
1 'polypeptide(L)'
;MFFCHAFMSVIIFASFYLSYRALQTLKKRNMFGMSTKILLQSSIIHGVVHQAIAASIRFQALYRAIRYFHDPCSIQFTSSSCVLEGIFYYHTNLFCSVVCLSLFLDCLASTYINKFYKSVPKKAAYTYIVLQILIPFLVLDWVFSDATYTGYVPICNYPPKNSGDNFFYVNTTRIYILWIIAVASIVHFYMSFKHEKRIVHEKCDTNTRFNAFENLLSARAVCLIICIQAICLGGTSAIPSIFNIYRGPIPVAWFHGTIAFATGLTFANFFVPIIITFETNRIIKRRRSRIQALFRQTNAFDYHHDLKNRMESSYKKTYPKTT
;
A
#
# COMPACT_ATOMS: atom_id res chain seq x y z
N MET A 1 -7.96 25.49 -12.87
CA MET A 1 -6.64 24.95 -12.49
C MET A 1 -6.28 25.19 -11.03
N PHE A 2 -6.35 26.43 -10.50
CA PHE A 2 -6.02 26.73 -9.08
C PHE A 2 -6.66 25.80 -8.05
N PHE A 3 -7.97 25.58 -8.14
CA PHE A 3 -8.69 24.68 -7.23
C PHE A 3 -8.11 23.26 -7.21
N CYS A 4 -7.79 22.69 -8.38
CA CYS A 4 -7.19 21.36 -8.48
C CYS A 4 -5.81 21.29 -7.82
N HIS A 5 -4.96 22.30 -8.05
CA HIS A 5 -3.63 22.36 -7.42
C HIS A 5 -3.74 22.53 -5.89
N ALA A 6 -4.65 23.38 -5.41
CA ALA A 6 -4.88 23.59 -3.99
C ALA A 6 -5.42 22.32 -3.30
N PHE A 7 -6.46 21.70 -3.86
CA PHE A 7 -7.04 20.46 -3.35
C PHE A 7 -6.01 19.33 -3.25
N MET A 8 -5.23 19.14 -4.31
CA MET A 8 -4.20 18.10 -4.32
C MET A 8 -3.04 18.39 -3.35
N SER A 9 -2.72 19.67 -3.13
CA SER A 9 -1.73 20.06 -2.12
C SER A 9 -2.20 19.69 -0.71
N VAL A 10 -3.48 19.93 -0.38
CA VAL A 10 -4.08 19.51 0.90
C VAL A 10 -3.97 17.99 1.09
N ILE A 11 -4.27 17.21 0.04
CA ILE A 11 -4.13 15.74 0.09
C ILE A 11 -2.68 15.33 0.36
N ILE A 12 -1.72 15.96 -0.30
CA ILE A 12 -0.29 15.65 -0.12
C ILE A 12 0.14 15.94 1.33
N PHE A 13 -0.17 17.12 1.86
CA PHE A 13 0.19 17.48 3.23
C PHE A 13 -0.48 16.58 4.27
N ALA A 14 -1.77 16.27 4.08
CA ALA A 14 -2.47 15.31 4.93
C ALA A 14 -1.82 13.92 4.88
N SER A 15 -1.35 13.49 3.70
CA SER A 15 -0.70 12.21 3.55
C SER A 15 0.68 12.14 4.21
N PHE A 16 1.47 13.22 4.26
CA PHE A 16 2.71 13.26 5.05
C PHE A 16 2.44 12.98 6.52
N TYR A 17 1.42 13.63 7.09
CA TYR A 17 1.01 13.42 8.47
C TYR A 17 0.54 11.99 8.74
N LEU A 18 -0.29 11.44 7.85
CA LEU A 18 -0.77 10.06 7.95
C LEU A 18 0.38 9.05 7.82
N SER A 19 1.32 9.29 6.92
CA SER A 19 2.50 8.47 6.71
C SER A 19 3.39 8.43 7.95
N TYR A 20 3.60 9.59 8.59
CA TYR A 20 4.30 9.67 9.87
C TYR A 20 3.62 8.83 10.96
N ARG A 21 2.29 8.98 11.12
CA ARG A 21 1.51 8.19 12.10
C ARG A 21 1.56 6.69 11.81
N ALA A 22 1.47 6.29 10.54
CA ALA A 22 1.55 4.89 10.13
C ALA A 22 2.93 4.29 10.42
N LEU A 23 4.02 5.01 10.12
CA LEU A 23 5.39 4.59 10.45
C LEU A 23 5.60 4.42 11.96
N GLN A 24 5.12 5.38 12.76
CA GLN A 24 5.17 5.28 14.23
C GLN A 24 4.41 4.04 14.73
N THR A 25 3.23 3.79 14.16
CA THR A 25 2.39 2.64 14.50
C THR A 25 3.08 1.31 14.15
N LEU A 26 3.66 1.21 12.95
CA LEU A 26 4.42 0.03 12.53
C LEU A 26 5.68 -0.17 13.37
N LYS A 27 6.40 0.89 13.75
CA LYS A 27 7.60 0.78 14.60
C LYS A 27 7.26 0.24 15.99
N LYS A 28 6.23 0.80 16.63
CA LYS A 28 5.85 0.47 18.02
C LYS A 28 5.10 -0.85 18.19
N ARG A 29 4.54 -1.42 17.11
CA ARG A 29 3.70 -2.62 17.18
C ARG A 29 4.31 -3.77 16.38
N ASN A 30 4.30 -4.98 16.94
CA ASN A 30 4.78 -6.21 16.28
C ASN A 30 3.58 -7.07 15.88
N MET A 31 2.87 -6.61 14.84
CA MET A 31 1.65 -7.26 14.36
C MET A 31 1.85 -8.05 13.07
N PHE A 32 2.87 -7.68 12.31
CA PHE A 32 3.25 -8.27 11.02
C PHE A 32 4.63 -8.91 11.12
N GLY A 33 4.89 -9.87 10.23
CA GLY A 33 6.18 -10.50 10.10
C GLY A 33 7.26 -9.47 9.82
N MET A 34 8.49 -9.73 10.28
CA MET A 34 9.59 -8.77 10.18
C MET A 34 9.84 -8.32 8.73
N SER A 35 9.77 -9.25 7.77
CA SER A 35 9.93 -8.94 6.35
C SER A 35 8.83 -8.01 5.83
N THR A 36 7.55 -8.41 5.99
CA THR A 36 6.40 -7.58 5.61
C THR A 36 6.44 -6.21 6.27
N LYS A 37 6.82 -6.11 7.55
CA LYS A 37 6.95 -4.85 8.28
C LYS A 37 7.99 -3.92 7.63
N ILE A 38 9.15 -4.45 7.24
CA ILE A 38 10.19 -3.68 6.53
C ILE A 38 9.66 -3.21 5.16
N LEU A 39 8.98 -4.09 4.41
CA LEU A 39 8.43 -3.75 3.09
C LEU A 39 7.32 -2.70 3.17
N LEU A 40 6.44 -2.78 4.18
CA LEU A 40 5.42 -1.75 4.42
C LEU A 40 6.04 -0.41 4.83
N GLN A 41 7.13 -0.42 5.61
CA GLN A 41 7.88 0.80 5.94
C GLN A 41 8.52 1.41 4.69
N SER A 42 9.16 0.59 3.84
CA SER A 42 9.70 1.01 2.55
C SER A 42 8.61 1.63 1.66
N SER A 43 7.45 0.99 1.57
CA SER A 43 6.29 1.49 0.83
C SER A 43 5.83 2.88 1.30
N ILE A 44 5.74 3.11 2.62
CA ILE A 44 5.35 4.42 3.16
C ILE A 44 6.41 5.48 2.87
N ILE A 45 7.70 5.18 3.11
CA ILE A 45 8.80 6.12 2.85
C ILE A 45 8.82 6.51 1.39
N HIS A 46 8.69 5.54 0.50
CA HIS A 46 8.63 5.78 -0.93
C HIS A 46 7.37 6.60 -1.32
N GLY A 47 6.23 6.33 -0.69
CA GLY A 47 5.01 7.13 -0.88
C GLY A 47 5.21 8.61 -0.54
N VAL A 48 5.95 8.90 0.54
CA VAL A 48 6.35 10.27 0.93
C VAL A 48 7.26 10.90 -0.13
N VAL A 49 8.26 10.16 -0.65
CA VAL A 49 9.15 10.67 -1.71
C VAL A 49 8.35 11.02 -2.97
N HIS A 50 7.46 10.13 -3.42
CA HIS A 50 6.59 10.40 -4.58
C HIS A 50 5.74 11.65 -4.37
N GLN A 51 5.18 11.82 -3.17
CA GLN A 51 4.37 13.00 -2.83
C GLN A 51 5.17 14.28 -2.77
N ALA A 52 6.42 14.25 -2.28
CA ALA A 52 7.30 15.41 -2.29
C ALA A 52 7.62 15.86 -3.73
N ILE A 53 7.93 14.91 -4.63
CA ILE A 53 8.14 15.21 -6.05
C ILE A 53 6.87 15.78 -6.68
N ALA A 54 5.71 15.15 -6.45
CA ALA A 54 4.44 15.63 -6.98
C ALA A 54 4.06 17.02 -6.43
N ALA A 55 4.38 17.32 -5.17
CA ALA A 55 4.20 18.64 -4.57
C ALA A 55 5.12 19.68 -5.21
N SER A 56 6.40 19.34 -5.42
CA SER A 56 7.38 20.23 -6.07
C SER A 56 6.91 20.63 -7.46
N ILE A 57 6.58 19.65 -8.30
CA ILE A 57 6.08 19.86 -9.67
C ILE A 57 4.82 20.76 -9.65
N ARG A 58 3.89 20.51 -8.74
CA ARG A 58 2.64 21.29 -8.64
C ARG A 58 2.86 22.70 -8.10
N PHE A 59 3.76 22.88 -7.15
CA PHE A 59 4.09 24.18 -6.60
C PHE A 59 4.73 25.07 -7.68
N GLN A 60 5.64 24.52 -8.48
CA GLN A 60 6.23 25.24 -9.60
C GLN A 60 5.18 25.63 -10.65
N ALA A 61 4.28 24.70 -11.01
CA ALA A 61 3.20 24.99 -11.95
C ALA A 61 2.28 26.11 -11.43
N LEU A 62 1.95 26.08 -10.13
CA LEU A 62 1.15 27.12 -9.48
C LEU A 62 1.89 28.47 -9.46
N TYR A 63 3.18 28.46 -9.11
CA TYR A 63 4.01 29.66 -9.08
C TYR A 63 4.07 30.32 -10.46
N ARG A 64 4.31 29.55 -11.54
CA ARG A 64 4.30 30.08 -12.91
C ARG A 64 2.93 30.59 -13.33
N ALA A 65 1.86 29.89 -12.98
CA ALA A 65 0.50 30.33 -13.28
C ALA A 65 0.15 31.67 -12.60
N ILE A 66 0.68 31.94 -11.40
CA ILE A 66 0.52 33.23 -10.71
C ILE A 66 1.43 34.29 -11.35
N ARG A 67 2.73 33.99 -11.49
CA ARG A 67 3.76 34.96 -11.89
C ARG A 67 3.59 35.45 -13.32
N TYR A 68 3.20 34.55 -14.23
CA TYR A 68 3.05 34.79 -15.67
C TYR A 68 1.58 34.80 -16.10
N PHE A 69 0.67 35.14 -15.19
CA PHE A 69 -0.77 35.20 -15.50
C PHE A 69 -1.09 36.10 -16.71
N HIS A 70 -0.34 37.20 -16.88
CA HIS A 70 -0.49 38.15 -17.99
C HIS A 70 0.27 37.75 -19.27
N ASP A 71 1.12 36.73 -19.22
CA ASP A 71 1.86 36.21 -20.37
C ASP A 71 1.68 34.68 -20.47
N PRO A 72 0.61 34.22 -21.12
CA PRO A 72 0.24 32.80 -21.16
C PRO A 72 1.28 31.92 -21.86
N CYS A 73 2.12 32.48 -22.74
CA CYS A 73 3.19 31.76 -23.42
C CYS A 73 4.32 31.37 -22.44
N SER A 74 4.58 32.19 -21.44
CA SER A 74 5.61 31.96 -20.41
C SER A 74 5.17 31.01 -19.29
N ILE A 75 3.89 30.61 -19.24
CA ILE A 75 3.38 29.67 -18.23
C ILE A 75 3.95 28.26 -18.43
N GLN A 76 4.20 27.87 -19.69
CA GLN A 76 4.67 26.52 -20.02
C GLN A 76 6.13 26.30 -19.62
N PHE A 77 6.48 25.05 -19.33
CA PHE A 77 7.85 24.64 -19.02
C PHE A 77 8.55 24.17 -20.28
N THR A 78 9.83 24.49 -20.43
CA THR A 78 10.66 23.84 -21.44
C THR A 78 10.86 22.38 -21.05
N SER A 79 10.68 21.45 -21.98
CA SER A 79 10.81 20.01 -21.70
C SER A 79 12.18 19.64 -21.12
N SER A 80 13.25 20.32 -21.54
CA SER A 80 14.62 20.16 -21.02
C SER A 80 14.77 20.54 -19.53
N SER A 81 13.99 21.51 -19.03
CA SER A 81 14.00 21.88 -17.61
C SER A 81 13.32 20.84 -16.71
N CYS A 82 12.45 20.01 -17.28
CA CYS A 82 11.64 19.03 -16.55
C CYS A 82 12.28 17.63 -16.47
N VAL A 83 13.47 17.40 -17.04
CA VAL A 83 14.07 16.07 -17.20
C VAL A 83 14.18 15.33 -15.86
N LEU A 84 14.79 15.96 -14.86
CA LEU A 84 15.01 15.35 -13.55
C LEU A 84 13.70 15.06 -12.83
N GLU A 85 12.79 16.04 -12.81
CA GLU A 85 11.48 15.90 -12.15
C GLU A 85 10.64 14.79 -12.79
N GLY A 86 10.65 14.71 -14.12
CA GLY A 86 9.97 13.67 -14.89
C GLY A 86 10.52 12.28 -14.58
N ILE A 87 11.85 12.10 -14.61
CA ILE A 87 12.50 10.82 -14.30
C ILE A 87 12.15 10.37 -12.88
N PHE A 88 12.30 11.23 -11.87
CA PHE A 88 11.96 10.90 -10.50
C PHE A 88 10.46 10.61 -10.32
N TYR A 89 9.60 11.37 -11.00
CA TYR A 89 8.15 11.15 -10.96
C TYR A 89 7.77 9.77 -11.51
N TYR A 90 8.30 9.38 -12.68
CA TYR A 90 8.00 8.08 -13.27
C TYR A 90 8.69 6.93 -12.54
N HIS A 91 9.89 7.13 -12.01
CA HIS A 91 10.62 6.11 -11.25
C HIS A 91 9.83 5.74 -10.02
N THR A 92 9.41 6.75 -9.26
CA THR A 92 8.57 6.54 -8.09
C THR A 92 7.20 5.96 -8.47
N ASN A 93 6.68 6.27 -9.65
CA ASN A 93 5.44 5.68 -10.13
C ASN A 93 5.55 4.18 -10.40
N LEU A 94 6.61 3.74 -11.06
CA LEU A 94 6.90 2.34 -11.35
C LEU A 94 7.28 1.56 -10.08
N PHE A 95 8.07 2.16 -9.20
CA PHE A 95 8.45 1.58 -7.91
C PHE A 95 7.23 1.12 -7.12
N CYS A 96 6.16 1.92 -7.08
CA CYS A 96 4.95 1.57 -6.35
C CYS A 96 4.30 0.27 -6.86
N SER A 97 4.31 0.03 -8.17
CA SER A 97 3.81 -1.22 -8.75
C SER A 97 4.69 -2.41 -8.38
N VAL A 98 6.02 -2.23 -8.37
CA VAL A 98 6.97 -3.28 -7.96
C VAL A 98 6.87 -3.58 -6.45
N VAL A 99 6.53 -2.58 -5.62
CA VAL A 99 6.20 -2.78 -4.20
C VAL A 99 4.99 -3.69 -4.03
N CYS A 100 3.91 -3.50 -4.80
CA CYS A 100 2.75 -4.39 -4.75
C CYS A 100 3.12 -5.84 -5.08
N LEU A 101 3.92 -6.03 -6.14
CA LEU A 101 4.43 -7.36 -6.49
C LEU A 101 5.27 -7.95 -5.36
N SER A 102 6.18 -7.16 -4.78
CA SER A 102 7.05 -7.61 -3.68
C SER A 102 6.27 -7.99 -2.43
N LEU A 103 5.26 -7.20 -2.04
CA LEU A 103 4.38 -7.49 -0.90
C LEU A 103 3.57 -8.77 -1.14
N PHE A 104 3.07 -8.96 -2.36
CA PHE A 104 2.36 -10.18 -2.74
C PHE A 104 3.27 -11.42 -2.67
N LEU A 105 4.48 -11.34 -3.23
CA LEU A 105 5.47 -12.42 -3.17
C LEU A 105 5.94 -12.71 -1.75
N ASP A 106 6.14 -11.69 -0.92
CA ASP A 106 6.45 -11.83 0.52
C ASP A 106 5.35 -12.60 1.26
N CYS A 107 4.07 -12.25 1.01
CA CYS A 107 2.94 -12.99 1.58
C CYS A 107 2.89 -14.45 1.11
N LEU A 108 3.12 -14.71 -0.18
CA LEU A 108 3.15 -16.07 -0.72
C LEU A 108 4.29 -16.89 -0.08
N ALA A 109 5.50 -16.32 -0.03
CA ALA A 109 6.66 -16.98 0.55
C ALA A 109 6.47 -17.29 2.04
N SER A 110 5.87 -16.36 2.80
CA SER A 110 5.56 -16.56 4.21
C SER A 110 4.52 -17.67 4.45
N THR A 111 3.58 -17.86 3.53
CA THR A 111 2.56 -18.91 3.61
C THR A 111 3.10 -20.28 3.21
N TYR A 112 3.77 -20.38 2.05
CA TYR A 112 4.13 -21.67 1.45
C TYR A 112 5.54 -22.16 1.80
N ILE A 113 6.49 -21.24 2.06
CA ILE A 113 7.92 -21.57 2.30
C ILE A 113 8.35 -21.15 3.72
N ASN A 114 7.45 -21.34 4.71
CA ASN A 114 7.60 -20.72 6.03
C ASN A 114 8.92 -21.09 6.74
N LYS A 115 9.42 -22.33 6.58
CA LYS A 115 10.59 -22.82 7.32
C LYS A 115 11.86 -22.06 6.93
N PHE A 116 12.09 -21.89 5.63
CA PHE A 116 13.23 -21.15 5.10
C PHE A 116 13.03 -19.65 5.26
N TYR A 117 11.82 -19.15 5.01
CA TYR A 117 11.55 -17.72 5.04
C TYR A 117 11.75 -17.10 6.43
N LYS A 118 11.48 -17.87 7.49
CA LYS A 118 11.67 -17.44 8.89
C LYS A 118 13.09 -17.46 9.37
N SER A 119 13.99 -18.22 8.75
CA SER A 119 15.40 -18.21 9.13
C SER A 119 16.12 -16.95 8.67
N VAL A 120 15.64 -16.31 7.58
CA VAL A 120 16.31 -15.15 6.95
C VAL A 120 15.36 -13.98 6.59
N PRO A 121 14.46 -13.52 7.49
CA PRO A 121 13.40 -12.57 7.14
C PRO A 121 13.92 -11.19 6.73
N LYS A 122 15.03 -10.71 7.32
CA LYS A 122 15.63 -9.42 6.94
C LYS A 122 16.27 -9.46 5.56
N LYS A 123 16.99 -10.54 5.24
CA LYS A 123 17.67 -10.71 3.95
C LYS A 123 16.64 -10.72 2.82
N ALA A 124 15.54 -11.47 2.99
CA ALA A 124 14.44 -11.50 2.03
C ALA A 124 13.87 -10.09 1.76
N ALA A 125 13.58 -9.32 2.82
CA ALA A 125 13.07 -7.95 2.68
C ALA A 125 14.04 -7.04 1.91
N TYR A 126 15.34 -7.10 2.22
CA TYR A 126 16.34 -6.30 1.52
C TYR A 126 16.48 -6.70 0.04
N THR A 127 16.41 -8.00 -0.29
CA THR A 127 16.38 -8.46 -1.68
C THR A 127 15.21 -7.84 -2.44
N TYR A 128 14.00 -7.85 -1.87
CA TYR A 128 12.85 -7.21 -2.51
C TYR A 128 13.02 -5.69 -2.65
N ILE A 129 13.61 -5.01 -1.68
CA ILE A 129 13.88 -3.56 -1.78
C ILE A 129 14.85 -3.25 -2.91
N VAL A 130 15.93 -4.05 -3.07
CA VAL A 130 16.87 -3.89 -4.18
C VAL A 130 16.15 -4.06 -5.52
N LEU A 131 15.31 -5.09 -5.65
CA LEU A 131 14.51 -5.31 -6.85
C LEU A 131 13.52 -4.17 -7.11
N GLN A 132 12.92 -3.60 -6.07
CA GLN A 132 12.03 -2.43 -6.17
C GLN A 132 12.73 -1.19 -6.73
N ILE A 133 14.04 -1.03 -6.52
CA ILE A 133 14.81 0.09 -7.05
C ILE A 133 15.31 -0.23 -8.47
N LEU A 134 15.86 -1.43 -8.66
CA LEU A 134 16.54 -1.80 -9.89
C LEU A 134 15.56 -1.97 -11.07
N ILE A 135 14.40 -2.60 -10.85
CA ILE A 135 13.44 -2.86 -11.94
C ILE A 135 12.90 -1.55 -12.54
N PRO A 136 12.38 -0.58 -11.75
CA PRO A 136 11.96 0.71 -12.29
C PRO A 136 13.06 1.45 -13.03
N PHE A 137 14.30 1.42 -12.51
CA PHE A 137 15.43 2.08 -13.15
C PHE A 137 15.70 1.50 -14.55
N LEU A 138 15.80 0.17 -14.67
CA LEU A 138 16.02 -0.51 -15.96
C LEU A 138 14.88 -0.25 -16.95
N VAL A 139 13.64 -0.27 -16.48
CA VAL A 139 12.48 0.00 -17.34
C VAL A 139 12.51 1.44 -17.85
N LEU A 140 12.88 2.41 -17.02
CA LEU A 140 12.96 3.81 -17.44
C LEU A 140 14.13 4.08 -18.38
N ASP A 141 15.28 3.46 -18.13
CA ASP A 141 16.43 3.54 -19.02
C ASP A 141 16.06 3.08 -20.43
N TRP A 142 15.31 1.97 -20.53
CA TRP A 142 14.76 1.51 -21.80
C TRP A 142 13.74 2.47 -22.42
N VAL A 143 12.74 2.95 -21.64
CA VAL A 143 11.67 3.83 -22.15
C VAL A 143 12.20 5.19 -22.63
N PHE A 144 13.22 5.73 -21.97
CA PHE A 144 13.75 7.07 -22.25
C PHE A 144 15.11 7.07 -22.97
N SER A 145 15.60 5.91 -23.42
CA SER A 145 16.85 5.79 -24.19
C SER A 145 16.92 6.73 -25.39
N ASP A 146 15.83 6.84 -26.16
CA ASP A 146 15.72 7.70 -27.35
C ASP A 146 14.93 9.02 -27.09
N ALA A 147 14.83 9.46 -25.83
CA ALA A 147 14.00 10.60 -25.45
C ALA A 147 14.56 11.93 -25.96
N THR A 148 13.79 12.64 -26.79
CA THR A 148 14.08 14.03 -27.18
C THR A 148 13.32 15.03 -26.30
N TYR A 149 14.05 15.89 -25.60
CA TYR A 149 13.51 16.89 -24.68
C TYR A 149 13.32 18.27 -25.33
N THR A 150 12.64 18.29 -26.48
CA THR A 150 12.38 19.52 -27.25
C THR A 150 10.93 19.97 -27.11
N GLY A 151 10.70 21.28 -27.00
CA GLY A 151 9.37 21.88 -26.93
C GLY A 151 8.91 22.25 -25.52
N TYR A 152 7.61 22.50 -25.37
CA TYR A 152 7.01 23.02 -24.16
C TYR A 152 5.93 22.08 -23.61
N VAL A 153 5.88 21.95 -22.29
CA VAL A 153 4.91 21.13 -21.55
C VAL A 153 4.19 21.97 -20.50
N PRO A 154 2.90 21.73 -20.24
CA PRO A 154 2.16 22.50 -19.24
C PRO A 154 2.60 22.21 -17.80
N ILE A 155 3.20 21.04 -17.55
CA ILE A 155 3.67 20.59 -16.23
C ILE A 155 4.71 19.47 -16.42
N CYS A 156 5.68 19.35 -15.52
CA CYS A 156 6.83 18.45 -15.65
C CYS A 156 6.54 16.94 -15.44
N ASN A 157 5.26 16.51 -15.44
CA ASN A 157 4.86 15.11 -15.36
C ASN A 157 4.37 14.53 -16.71
N TYR A 158 4.62 15.24 -17.81
CA TYR A 158 4.33 14.77 -19.17
C TYR A 158 5.50 13.94 -19.72
N PRO A 159 5.22 12.86 -20.46
CA PRO A 159 6.29 12.06 -21.06
C PRO A 159 6.95 12.84 -22.21
N PRO A 160 8.23 12.55 -22.52
CA PRO A 160 8.91 13.12 -23.68
C PRO A 160 8.20 12.72 -24.99
N LYS A 161 8.27 13.59 -26.00
CA LYS A 161 7.49 13.46 -27.24
C LYS A 161 7.73 12.13 -27.98
N ASN A 162 8.98 11.70 -28.09
CA ASN A 162 9.34 10.47 -28.82
C ASN A 162 9.24 9.19 -28.00
N SER A 163 9.04 9.29 -26.68
CA SER A 163 8.92 8.14 -25.79
C SER A 163 7.47 7.72 -25.55
N GLY A 164 6.51 8.35 -26.23
CA GLY A 164 5.07 8.16 -26.00
C GLY A 164 4.62 6.70 -26.16
N ASP A 165 5.09 6.01 -27.21
CA ASP A 165 4.67 4.63 -27.51
C ASP A 165 5.25 3.61 -26.52
N ASN A 166 6.56 3.68 -26.27
CA ASN A 166 7.22 2.84 -25.26
C ASN A 166 6.62 3.07 -23.87
N PHE A 167 6.37 4.33 -23.51
CA PHE A 167 5.72 4.69 -22.26
C PHE A 167 4.29 4.14 -22.17
N PHE A 168 3.51 4.24 -23.25
CA PHE A 168 2.16 3.69 -23.31
C PHE A 168 2.16 2.17 -23.16
N TYR A 169 3.08 1.46 -23.83
CA TYR A 169 3.24 0.02 -23.73
C TYR A 169 3.56 -0.42 -22.29
N VAL A 170 4.55 0.20 -21.66
CA VAL A 170 4.94 -0.09 -20.27
C VAL A 170 3.80 0.22 -19.30
N ASN A 171 3.15 1.37 -19.45
CA ASN A 171 2.08 1.77 -18.55
C ASN A 171 0.86 0.83 -18.68
N THR A 172 0.49 0.44 -19.89
CA THR A 172 -0.59 -0.50 -20.17
C THR A 172 -0.28 -1.87 -19.59
N THR A 173 0.90 -2.42 -19.88
CA THR A 173 1.38 -3.71 -19.36
C THR A 173 1.38 -3.71 -17.83
N ARG A 174 1.87 -2.63 -17.21
CA ARG A 174 1.88 -2.45 -15.76
C ARG A 174 0.48 -2.53 -15.15
N ILE A 175 -0.52 -1.89 -15.77
CA ILE A 175 -1.90 -1.91 -15.27
C ILE A 175 -2.48 -3.33 -15.34
N TYR A 176 -2.26 -4.05 -16.45
CA TYR A 176 -2.68 -5.45 -16.57
C TYR A 176 -2.05 -6.34 -15.49
N ILE A 177 -0.73 -6.23 -15.29
CA ILE A 177 -0.01 -6.97 -14.25
C ILE A 177 -0.59 -6.64 -12.86
N LEU A 178 -0.86 -5.36 -12.57
CA LEU A 178 -1.40 -4.94 -11.28
C LEU A 178 -2.79 -5.52 -11.01
N TRP A 179 -3.66 -5.60 -12.03
CA TRP A 179 -4.96 -6.26 -11.91
C TRP A 179 -4.85 -7.77 -11.69
N ILE A 180 -3.93 -8.44 -12.39
CA ILE A 180 -3.65 -9.87 -12.18
C ILE A 180 -3.19 -10.11 -10.73
N ILE A 181 -2.26 -9.30 -10.23
CA ILE A 181 -1.78 -9.39 -8.85
C ILE A 181 -2.92 -9.08 -7.86
N ALA A 182 -3.80 -8.12 -8.15
CA ALA A 182 -4.96 -7.83 -7.31
C ALA A 182 -5.89 -9.04 -7.17
N VAL A 183 -6.27 -9.67 -8.29
CA VAL A 183 -7.09 -10.89 -8.29
C VAL A 183 -6.38 -12.02 -7.55
N ALA A 184 -5.10 -12.26 -7.84
CA ALA A 184 -4.32 -13.29 -7.16
C ALA A 184 -4.21 -13.04 -5.65
N SER A 185 -4.10 -11.78 -5.21
CA SER A 185 -4.06 -11.40 -3.79
C SER A 185 -5.38 -11.70 -3.07
N ILE A 186 -6.52 -11.49 -3.74
CA ILE A 186 -7.86 -11.82 -3.20
C ILE A 186 -7.99 -13.33 -3.02
N VAL A 187 -7.58 -14.11 -4.03
CA VAL A 187 -7.59 -15.57 -3.96
C VAL A 187 -6.68 -16.07 -2.84
N HIS A 188 -5.46 -15.51 -2.74
CA HIS A 188 -4.52 -15.86 -1.66
C HIS A 188 -5.07 -15.51 -0.27
N PHE A 189 -5.76 -14.37 -0.12
CA PHE A 189 -6.44 -14.01 1.12
C PHE A 189 -7.53 -15.02 1.48
N TYR A 190 -8.36 -15.44 0.52
CA TYR A 190 -9.40 -16.43 0.75
C TYR A 190 -8.82 -17.80 1.14
N MET A 191 -7.76 -18.24 0.46
CA MET A 191 -7.05 -19.47 0.80
C MET A 191 -6.45 -19.41 2.21
N SER A 192 -5.80 -18.29 2.56
CA SER A 192 -5.24 -18.07 3.90
C SER A 192 -6.32 -18.09 4.99
N PHE A 193 -7.49 -17.54 4.70
CA PHE A 193 -8.63 -17.54 5.61
C PHE A 193 -9.18 -18.95 5.86
N LYS A 194 -9.33 -19.75 4.79
CA LYS A 194 -9.74 -21.16 4.90
C LYS A 194 -8.71 -22.00 5.68
N HIS A 195 -7.42 -21.73 5.44
CA HIS A 195 -6.33 -22.42 6.11
C HIS A 195 -6.28 -22.13 7.63
N GLU A 196 -6.45 -20.87 8.04
CA GLU A 196 -6.51 -20.50 9.46
C GLU A 196 -7.68 -21.18 10.17
N LYS A 197 -8.88 -21.16 9.59
CA LYS A 197 -10.05 -21.85 10.15
C LYS A 197 -9.79 -23.34 10.36
N ARG A 198 -9.17 -24.01 9.38
CA ARG A 198 -8.84 -25.43 9.50
C ARG A 198 -7.85 -25.69 10.64
N ILE A 199 -6.77 -24.91 10.74
CA ILE A 199 -5.76 -25.07 11.79
C ILE A 199 -6.33 -24.81 13.18
N VAL A 200 -7.26 -23.85 13.32
CA VAL A 200 -7.95 -23.60 14.58
C VAL A 200 -8.77 -24.82 15.03
N HIS A 201 -9.30 -25.64 14.12
CA HIS A 201 -10.04 -26.84 14.50
C HIS A 201 -9.18 -28.09 14.66
N GLU A 202 -8.07 -28.23 13.93
CA GLU A 202 -7.30 -29.49 13.86
C GLU A 202 -6.04 -29.53 14.74
N LYS A 203 -5.38 -28.39 15.00
CA LYS A 203 -4.05 -28.38 15.65
C LYS A 203 -4.05 -27.63 16.98
N CYS A 204 -3.50 -28.26 18.02
CA CYS A 204 -3.32 -27.68 19.35
C CYS A 204 -1.99 -26.89 19.50
N ASP A 205 -1.08 -26.99 18.53
CA ASP A 205 0.20 -26.27 18.59
C ASP A 205 0.01 -24.74 18.45
N THR A 206 0.47 -24.03 19.47
CA THR A 206 0.33 -22.58 19.62
C THR A 206 1.19 -21.83 18.60
N ASN A 207 2.38 -22.34 18.27
CA ASN A 207 3.27 -21.69 17.30
C ASN A 207 2.68 -21.76 15.89
N THR A 208 2.20 -22.92 15.48
CA THR A 208 1.54 -23.09 14.16
C THR A 208 0.30 -22.20 14.04
N ARG A 209 -0.52 -22.10 15.09
CA ARG A 209 -1.70 -21.21 15.13
C ARG A 209 -1.34 -19.73 15.03
N PHE A 210 -0.33 -19.29 15.79
CA PHE A 210 0.13 -17.90 15.75
C PHE A 210 0.60 -17.51 14.35
N ASN A 211 1.36 -18.39 13.71
CA ASN A 211 1.89 -18.17 12.37
C ASN A 211 0.80 -18.09 11.29
N ALA A 212 -0.19 -18.99 11.34
CA ALA A 212 -1.33 -18.96 10.43
C ALA A 212 -2.15 -17.66 10.59
N PHE A 213 -2.31 -17.22 11.84
CA PHE A 213 -2.99 -15.96 12.15
C PHE A 213 -2.21 -14.74 11.63
N GLU A 214 -0.89 -14.69 11.84
CA GLU A 214 -0.03 -13.62 11.34
C GLU A 214 -0.03 -13.54 9.80
N ASN A 215 0.04 -14.68 9.11
CA ASN A 215 -0.05 -14.75 7.65
C ASN A 215 -1.42 -14.28 7.14
N LEU A 216 -2.52 -14.66 7.79
CA LEU A 216 -3.86 -14.17 7.44
C LEU A 216 -3.98 -12.65 7.57
N LEU A 217 -3.42 -12.08 8.63
CA LEU A 217 -3.43 -10.64 8.88
C LEU A 217 -2.59 -9.88 7.84
N SER A 218 -1.40 -10.39 7.54
CA SER A 218 -0.53 -9.85 6.50
C SER A 218 -1.21 -9.88 5.13
N ALA A 219 -1.74 -11.05 4.73
CA ALA A 219 -2.43 -11.24 3.46
C ALA A 219 -3.65 -10.30 3.29
N ARG A 220 -4.42 -10.07 4.36
CA ARG A 220 -5.55 -9.13 4.34
C ARG A 220 -5.09 -7.70 4.09
N ALA A 221 -4.11 -7.22 4.86
CA ALA A 221 -3.62 -5.85 4.75
C ALA A 221 -2.99 -5.60 3.36
N VAL A 222 -2.17 -6.54 2.89
CA VAL A 222 -1.53 -6.48 1.57
C VAL A 222 -2.57 -6.53 0.45
N CYS A 223 -3.59 -7.39 0.55
CA CYS A 223 -4.68 -7.44 -0.43
C CYS A 223 -5.41 -6.08 -0.54
N LEU A 224 -5.75 -5.44 0.58
CA LEU A 224 -6.38 -4.12 0.56
C LEU A 224 -5.48 -3.04 -0.08
N ILE A 225 -4.18 -3.07 0.22
CA ILE A 225 -3.20 -2.14 -0.38
C ILE A 225 -3.11 -2.35 -1.90
N ILE A 226 -3.02 -3.60 -2.37
CA ILE A 226 -2.94 -3.91 -3.80
C ILE A 226 -4.22 -3.49 -4.51
N CYS A 227 -5.40 -3.78 -3.95
CA CYS A 227 -6.69 -3.41 -4.54
C CYS A 227 -6.85 -1.88 -4.64
N ILE A 228 -6.52 -1.12 -3.59
CA ILE A 228 -6.62 0.34 -3.64
C ILE A 228 -5.65 0.90 -4.69
N GLN A 229 -4.44 0.35 -4.80
CA GLN A 229 -3.48 0.77 -5.82
C GLN A 229 -3.98 0.47 -7.24
N ALA A 230 -4.52 -0.74 -7.48
CA ALA A 230 -5.11 -1.12 -8.76
C ALA A 230 -6.25 -0.18 -9.18
N ILE A 231 -7.15 0.15 -8.25
CA ILE A 231 -8.27 1.06 -8.50
C ILE A 231 -7.77 2.47 -8.80
N CYS A 232 -6.89 3.03 -7.95
CA CYS A 232 -6.41 4.41 -8.12
C CYS A 232 -5.57 4.60 -9.40
N LEU A 233 -4.66 3.65 -9.69
CA LEU A 233 -3.83 3.69 -10.89
C LEU A 233 -4.66 3.40 -12.15
N GLY A 234 -5.54 2.38 -12.11
CA GLY A 234 -6.43 2.04 -13.21
C GLY A 234 -7.39 3.18 -13.58
N GLY A 235 -7.97 3.86 -12.59
CA GLY A 235 -8.80 5.03 -12.81
C GLY A 235 -8.03 6.18 -13.48
N THR A 236 -6.77 6.38 -13.09
CA THR A 236 -5.92 7.43 -13.68
C THR A 236 -5.56 7.17 -15.13
N SER A 237 -5.34 5.91 -15.51
CA SER A 237 -5.12 5.54 -16.90
C SER A 237 -6.38 5.52 -17.74
N ALA A 238 -7.54 5.21 -17.15
CA ALA A 238 -8.82 5.16 -17.87
C ALA A 238 -9.29 6.57 -18.30
N ILE A 239 -9.01 7.58 -17.48
CA ILE A 239 -9.42 8.97 -17.74
C ILE A 239 -8.88 9.48 -19.09
N PRO A 240 -7.55 9.51 -19.38
CA PRO A 240 -7.06 9.95 -20.68
C PRO A 240 -7.61 9.14 -21.86
N SER A 241 -7.78 7.82 -21.70
CA SER A 241 -8.31 6.93 -22.75
C SER A 241 -9.77 7.25 -23.10
N ILE A 242 -10.62 7.44 -22.09
CA ILE A 242 -12.02 7.85 -22.29
C ILE A 242 -12.06 9.23 -22.97
N PHE A 243 -11.24 10.17 -22.51
CA PHE A 243 -11.19 11.52 -23.10
C PHE A 243 -10.69 11.52 -24.55
N ASN A 244 -9.79 10.61 -24.93
CA ASN A 244 -9.35 10.45 -26.32
C ASN A 244 -10.46 9.89 -27.23
N ILE A 245 -11.33 9.01 -26.71
CA ILE A 245 -12.49 8.48 -27.46
C ILE A 245 -13.54 9.58 -27.67
N TYR A 246 -13.76 10.44 -26.67
CA TYR A 246 -14.75 11.53 -26.71
C TYR A 246 -14.11 12.91 -26.95
N ARG A 247 -13.04 12.98 -27.74
CA ARG A 247 -12.21 14.20 -27.92
C ARG A 247 -12.96 15.36 -28.58
N GLY A 248 -13.98 15.09 -29.39
CA GLY A 248 -14.77 16.10 -30.12
C GLY A 248 -15.53 17.10 -29.23
N PRO A 249 -16.30 16.65 -28.22
CA PRO A 249 -17.11 17.55 -27.36
C PRO A 249 -16.38 18.20 -26.17
N ILE A 250 -15.14 17.84 -25.85
CA ILE A 250 -14.51 18.24 -24.57
C ILE A 250 -13.60 19.47 -24.76
N PRO A 251 -13.83 20.58 -24.02
CA PRO A 251 -12.93 21.73 -24.07
C PRO A 251 -11.52 21.39 -23.58
N VAL A 252 -10.50 21.92 -24.26
CA VAL A 252 -9.07 21.68 -23.97
C VAL A 252 -8.69 21.98 -22.51
N ALA A 253 -9.31 22.99 -21.90
CA ALA A 253 -9.11 23.33 -20.48
C ALA A 253 -9.58 22.20 -19.53
N TRP A 254 -10.68 21.52 -19.87
CA TRP A 254 -11.17 20.38 -19.10
C TRP A 254 -10.28 19.15 -19.29
N PHE A 255 -9.75 18.94 -20.48
CA PHE A 255 -8.80 17.85 -20.75
C PHE A 255 -7.54 17.95 -19.88
N HIS A 256 -6.82 19.08 -19.96
CA HIS A 256 -5.59 19.26 -19.18
C HIS A 256 -5.88 19.41 -17.68
N GLY A 257 -7.02 19.98 -17.28
CA GLY A 257 -7.45 20.06 -15.89
C GLY A 257 -7.73 18.69 -15.28
N THR A 258 -8.40 17.80 -16.03
CA THR A 258 -8.71 16.44 -15.57
C THR A 258 -7.45 15.58 -15.50
N ILE A 259 -6.53 15.70 -16.46
CA ILE A 259 -5.23 15.02 -16.41
C ILE A 259 -4.41 15.50 -15.21
N ALA A 260 -4.42 16.81 -14.91
CA ALA A 260 -3.75 17.36 -13.73
C ALA A 260 -4.36 16.88 -12.40
N PHE A 261 -5.64 16.51 -12.40
CA PHE A 261 -6.36 15.93 -11.26
C PHE A 261 -6.18 14.41 -11.15
N ALA A 262 -6.01 13.72 -12.27
CA ALA A 262 -5.79 12.28 -12.38
C ALA A 262 -4.36 11.89 -11.96
N THR A 263 -4.03 12.08 -10.68
CA THR A 263 -2.79 11.57 -10.07
C THR A 263 -3.08 10.40 -9.16
N GLY A 264 -3.42 9.26 -9.75
CA GLY A 264 -3.84 8.03 -9.07
C GLY A 264 -2.88 7.58 -7.99
N LEU A 265 -1.58 7.70 -8.24
CA LEU A 265 -0.59 7.32 -7.25
C LEU A 265 -0.58 8.25 -6.02
N THR A 266 -0.91 9.53 -6.18
CA THR A 266 -1.07 10.46 -5.05
C THR A 266 -2.24 10.03 -4.15
N PHE A 267 -3.36 9.60 -4.74
CA PHE A 267 -4.50 9.05 -3.99
C PHE A 267 -4.16 7.71 -3.33
N ALA A 268 -3.50 6.81 -4.05
CA ALA A 268 -3.06 5.53 -3.50
C ALA A 268 -2.13 5.72 -2.29
N ASN A 269 -1.14 6.60 -2.41
CA ASN A 269 -0.20 6.93 -1.32
C ASN A 269 -0.87 7.65 -0.15
N PHE A 270 -2.01 8.32 -0.37
CA PHE A 270 -2.85 8.84 0.71
C PHE A 270 -3.59 7.71 1.46
N PHE A 271 -4.13 6.71 0.74
CA PHE A 271 -4.88 5.61 1.36
C PHE A 271 -4.00 4.56 2.04
N VAL A 272 -2.81 4.26 1.52
CA VAL A 272 -1.88 3.26 2.09
C VAL A 272 -1.65 3.44 3.60
N PRO A 273 -1.25 4.62 4.12
CA PRO A 273 -1.03 4.80 5.57
C PRO A 273 -2.33 4.71 6.38
N ILE A 274 -3.48 5.08 5.80
CA ILE A 274 -4.80 4.93 6.43
C ILE A 274 -5.12 3.45 6.61
N ILE A 275 -4.98 2.65 5.56
CA ILE A 275 -5.24 1.21 5.57
C ILE A 275 -4.33 0.52 6.59
N ILE A 276 -3.03 0.83 6.58
CA ILE A 276 -2.06 0.26 7.53
C ILE A 276 -2.44 0.57 8.97
N THR A 277 -2.80 1.83 9.26
CA THR A 277 -3.19 2.25 10.61
C THR A 277 -4.50 1.60 11.04
N PHE A 278 -5.50 1.58 10.15
CA PHE A 278 -6.80 0.98 10.39
C PHE A 278 -6.70 -0.52 10.67
N GLU A 279 -6.02 -1.27 9.81
CA GLU A 279 -5.83 -2.71 9.98
C GLU A 279 -5.02 -2.98 11.25
N THR A 280 -3.93 -2.23 11.52
CA THR A 280 -3.17 -2.40 12.76
C THR A 280 -4.06 -2.23 14.00
N ASN A 281 -4.87 -1.16 14.06
CA ASN A 281 -5.77 -0.90 15.19
C ASN A 281 -6.87 -1.96 15.33
N ARG A 282 -7.45 -2.40 14.21
CA ARG A 282 -8.44 -3.48 14.18
C ARG A 282 -7.87 -4.77 14.75
N ILE A 283 -6.63 -5.11 14.39
CA ILE A 283 -5.97 -6.30 14.89
C ILE A 283 -5.71 -6.19 16.40
N ILE A 284 -5.24 -5.02 16.88
CA ILE A 284 -5.04 -4.78 18.32
C ILE A 284 -6.36 -4.99 19.07
N LYS A 285 -7.46 -4.43 18.58
CA LYS A 285 -8.79 -4.58 19.21
C LYS A 285 -9.23 -6.04 19.26
N ARG A 286 -9.04 -6.79 18.16
CA ARG A 286 -9.35 -8.23 18.11
C ARG A 286 -8.50 -9.05 19.06
N ARG A 287 -7.18 -8.80 19.13
CA ARG A 287 -6.28 -9.48 20.08
C ARG A 287 -6.70 -9.22 21.52
N ARG A 288 -6.97 -7.95 21.88
CA ARG A 288 -7.44 -7.59 23.23
C ARG A 288 -8.75 -8.28 23.59
N SER A 289 -9.72 -8.29 22.67
CA SER A 289 -11.00 -8.96 22.89
C SER A 289 -10.88 -10.48 23.07
N ARG A 290 -10.03 -11.16 22.27
CA ARG A 290 -9.77 -12.60 22.44
C ARG A 290 -9.06 -12.90 23.77
N ILE A 291 -8.06 -12.10 24.15
CA ILE A 291 -7.37 -12.25 25.43
C ILE A 291 -8.36 -12.07 26.59
N GLN A 292 -9.21 -11.04 26.55
CA GLN A 292 -10.25 -10.84 27.57
C GLN A 292 -11.26 -11.99 27.62
N ALA A 293 -11.64 -12.56 26.49
CA ALA A 293 -12.52 -13.73 26.45
C ALA A 293 -11.87 -14.96 27.11
N LEU A 294 -10.58 -15.20 26.85
CA LEU A 294 -9.81 -16.28 27.49
C LEU A 294 -9.70 -16.05 29.00
N PHE A 295 -9.34 -14.84 29.44
CA PHE A 295 -9.32 -14.51 30.88
C PHE A 295 -10.67 -14.72 31.55
N ARG A 296 -11.78 -14.35 30.89
CA ARG A 296 -13.12 -14.60 31.42
C ARG A 296 -13.45 -16.09 31.51
N GLN A 297 -13.03 -16.90 30.54
CA GLN A 297 -13.21 -18.35 30.58
C GLN A 297 -12.36 -19.01 31.67
N THR A 298 -11.10 -18.61 31.84
CA THR A 298 -10.24 -19.08 32.93
C THR A 298 -10.82 -18.70 34.29
N ASN A 299 -11.21 -17.45 34.49
CA ASN A 299 -11.83 -17.01 35.74
C ASN A 299 -13.16 -17.73 36.03
N ALA A 300 -13.96 -18.02 35.01
CA ALA A 300 -15.20 -18.79 35.17
C ALA A 300 -14.94 -20.26 35.51
N PHE A 301 -13.90 -20.86 34.92
CA PHE A 301 -13.46 -22.21 35.23
C PHE A 301 -12.90 -22.31 36.65
N ASP A 302 -12.00 -21.40 37.03
CA ASP A 302 -11.40 -21.34 38.36
C ASP A 302 -12.47 -21.09 39.43
N TYR A 303 -13.45 -20.22 39.15
CA TYR A 303 -14.59 -19.99 40.04
C TYR A 303 -15.43 -21.26 40.22
N HIS A 304 -15.75 -21.97 39.14
CA HIS A 304 -16.49 -23.24 39.22
C HIS A 304 -15.73 -24.32 39.97
N HIS A 305 -14.41 -24.39 39.78
CA HIS A 305 -13.54 -25.36 40.45
C HIS A 305 -13.42 -25.06 41.95
N ASP A 306 -13.21 -23.80 42.33
CA ASP A 306 -13.15 -23.38 43.75
C ASP A 306 -14.49 -23.60 44.46
N LEU A 307 -15.61 -23.29 43.79
CA LEU A 307 -16.95 -23.53 44.32
C LEU A 307 -17.21 -25.02 44.55
N LYS A 308 -16.83 -25.89 43.60
CA LYS A 308 -16.96 -27.34 43.72
C LYS A 308 -16.14 -27.87 44.91
N ASN A 309 -14.89 -27.44 45.04
CA ASN A 309 -14.02 -27.84 46.15
C ASN A 309 -14.59 -27.41 47.51
N ARG A 310 -15.15 -26.20 47.61
CA ARG A 310 -15.83 -25.75 48.83
C ARG A 310 -17.05 -26.59 49.16
N MET A 311 -17.88 -26.90 48.17
CA MET A 311 -19.06 -27.77 48.35
C MET A 311 -18.67 -29.19 48.79
N GLU A 312 -17.64 -29.79 48.19
CA GLU A 312 -17.13 -31.11 48.60
C GLU A 312 -16.54 -31.09 50.01
N SER A 313 -15.85 -30.02 50.40
CA SER A 313 -15.33 -29.86 51.77
C SER A 313 -16.45 -29.73 52.80
N SER A 314 -17.50 -28.96 52.49
CA SER A 314 -18.68 -28.82 53.34
C SER A 314 -19.44 -30.14 53.46
N TYR A 315 -19.63 -30.86 52.36
CA TYR A 315 -20.30 -32.16 52.37
C TYR A 315 -19.56 -33.20 53.23
N LYS A 316 -18.23 -33.31 53.10
CA LYS A 316 -17.41 -34.18 53.95
C LYS A 316 -17.46 -33.80 55.43
N LYS A 317 -17.65 -32.53 55.75
CA LYS A 317 -17.75 -32.03 57.12
C LYS A 317 -19.11 -32.37 57.75
N THR A 318 -20.18 -32.37 56.95
CA THR A 318 -21.55 -32.69 57.40
C THR A 318 -21.84 -34.19 57.42
N TYR A 319 -21.21 -34.98 56.53
CA TYR A 319 -21.34 -36.43 56.46
C TYR A 319 -19.96 -37.11 56.57
N PRO A 320 -19.35 -37.13 57.77
CA PRO A 320 -18.12 -37.87 57.97
C PRO A 320 -18.40 -39.36 57.72
N LYS A 321 -17.58 -40.00 56.88
CA LYS A 321 -17.65 -41.45 56.68
C LYS A 321 -17.36 -42.14 58.02
N THR A 322 -18.38 -42.69 58.65
CA THR A 322 -18.24 -43.66 59.74
C THR A 322 -17.47 -44.85 59.20
N THR A 323 -16.27 -45.04 59.72
CA THR A 323 -15.42 -46.21 59.42
C THR A 323 -15.63 -47.24 60.50
#